data_AF-L7E7R2-F1
#
_entry.id   AF-L7E7R2-F1
#
_cell.length_a   1.000
_cell.length_b   1.000
_cell.length_c   1.000
_cell.angle_alpha   90.00
_cell.angle_beta   90.00
_cell.angle_gamma   90.00
#
_symmetry.space_group_name_H-M   'P 1'
#
loop_
_entity.id
_entity.type
_entity.pdbx_description
1 polymer ?
#
loop_
_entity_poly.entity_id
_entity_poly.type
_entity_poly.pdbx_seq_one_letter_code
_entity_poly.pdbx_strand_id
1 'polypeptide(L)' 'MLKDIPEERLSAGDVGTLVEKHQAEGLEMGYSVEFFDRLGKTITVVTMAENSLRFPAHEDRP' A
#
# COMPACT_ATOMS: atom_id res chain seq x y z
N MET A 1 1.87 -5.13 -0.91
CA MET A 1 2.37 -4.30 -2.04
C MET A 1 3.18 -5.16 -3.01
N LEU A 2 3.25 -4.85 -4.32
CA LEU A 2 3.93 -5.68 -5.32
C LEU A 2 5.32 -5.18 -5.76
N LYS A 3 5.71 -3.95 -5.42
CA LYS A 3 6.96 -3.32 -5.87
C LYS A 3 7.60 -2.59 -4.70
N ASP A 4 8.92 -2.54 -4.63
CA ASP A 4 9.62 -1.75 -3.63
C ASP A 4 9.38 -0.24 -3.84
N ILE A 5 9.36 0.51 -2.73
CA ILE A 5 9.34 1.98 -2.73
C ILE A 5 10.47 2.43 -1.78
N PRO A 6 11.73 2.46 -2.26
CA PRO A 6 12.90 2.72 -1.42
C PRO A 6 12.85 4.07 -0.70
N GLU A 7 12.24 5.08 -1.33
CA GLU A 7 12.11 6.44 -0.79
C GLU A 7 11.30 6.44 0.52
N GLU A 8 10.31 5.54 0.60
CA GLU A 8 9.41 5.37 1.74
C GLU A 8 9.85 4.22 2.67
N ARG A 9 10.99 3.57 2.36
CA ARG A 9 11.51 2.39 3.06
C ARG A 9 10.54 1.22 3.07
N LEU A 10 9.75 1.06 2.01
CA LEU A 10 8.81 -0.04 1.84
C LEU A 10 9.37 -1.08 0.89
N SER A 11 9.18 -2.34 1.23
CA SER A 11 9.57 -3.50 0.42
C SER A 11 8.35 -4.21 -0.13
N ALA A 12 8.46 -4.82 -1.31
CA ALA A 12 7.44 -5.70 -1.84
C ALA A 12 7.07 -6.78 -0.81
N GLY A 13 5.77 -7.02 -0.64
CA GLY A 13 5.24 -7.84 0.45
C GLY A 13 4.72 -7.03 1.64
N ASP A 14 5.15 -5.78 1.84
CA ASP A 14 4.62 -4.96 2.94
C ASP A 14 3.09 -4.84 2.85
N VAL A 15 2.45 -5.00 4.01
CA VAL A 15 1.00 -4.96 4.16
C VAL A 15 0.60 -3.60 4.72
N GLY A 16 -0.37 -2.99 4.06
CA GLY A 16 -0.95 -1.71 4.49
C GLY A 16 -2.47 -1.73 4.39
N THR A 17 -3.08 -0.70 4.95
CA THR A 17 -4.53 -0.49 4.95
C THR A 17 -4.91 0.51 3.87
N LEU A 18 -5.90 0.19 3.04
CA LEU A 18 -6.49 1.17 2.13
C LEU A 18 -7.28 2.20 2.93
N VAL A 19 -6.86 3.45 2.88
CA VAL A 19 -7.52 4.55 3.63
C VAL A 19 -8.31 5.48 2.71
N GLU A 20 -7.96 5.53 1.43
CA GLU A 20 -8.67 6.37 0.45
C GLU A 20 -8.62 5.74 -0.95
N LYS A 21 -9.67 5.97 -1.74
CA LYS A 21 -9.78 5.57 -3.14
C LYS A 21 -9.79 6.81 -4.03
N HIS A 22 -8.93 6.82 -5.04
CA HIS A 22 -8.78 7.88 -6.02
C HIS A 22 -9.29 7.39 -7.38
N GLN A 23 -10.38 7.98 -7.86
CA GLN A 23 -10.93 7.68 -9.18
C GLN A 23 -11.01 8.96 -10.00
N ALA A 24 -10.30 8.98 -11.13
CA ALA A 24 -10.34 10.06 -12.12
C ALA A 24 -10.62 9.49 -13.50
N GLU A 25 -11.38 10.22 -14.32
CA GLU A 25 -11.79 9.75 -15.64
C GLU A 25 -10.58 9.58 -16.57
N GLY A 26 -10.47 8.43 -17.22
CA GLY A 26 -9.36 8.10 -18.12
C GLY A 26 -8.04 7.74 -17.44
N LEU A 27 -7.99 7.70 -16.10
CA LEU A 27 -6.82 7.28 -15.32
C LEU A 27 -7.06 5.94 -14.63
N GLU A 28 -5.96 5.22 -14.34
CA GLU A 28 -6.01 4.02 -13.51
C GLU A 28 -6.50 4.37 -12.10
N MET A 29 -7.20 3.42 -11.48
CA MET A 29 -7.62 3.54 -10.09
C MET A 29 -6.39 3.68 -9.17
N GLY A 30 -6.42 4.68 -8.30
CA GLY A 30 -5.40 4.91 -7.28
C GLY A 30 -5.94 4.68 -5.88
N TYR A 31 -5.05 4.42 -4.93
CA TYR A 31 -5.40 4.27 -3.53
C TYR A 31 -4.35 4.93 -2.65
N SER A 32 -4.78 5.61 -1.58
CA SER A 32 -3.89 5.92 -0.46
C SER A 32 -3.81 4.69 0.42
N VAL A 33 -2.60 4.18 0.63
CA VAL A 33 -2.32 3.02 1.47
C VAL A 33 -1.50 3.48 2.67
N GLU A 34 -2.01 3.24 3.87
CA GLU A 34 -1.30 3.48 5.12
C GLU A 34 -0.49 2.25 5.54
N PHE A 35 0.79 2.46 5.80
CA PHE A 35 1.70 1.45 6.35
C PHE A 35 2.05 1.80 7.79
N PHE A 36 2.01 0.80 8.68
CA PHE A 36 2.25 0.96 10.11
C PHE A 36 3.27 -0.06 10.62
N ASP A 37 3.96 0.28 11.71
CA ASP A 37 4.86 -0.63 12.39
C ASP A 37 4.09 -1.66 13.24
N ARG A 38 4.83 -2.59 13.86
CA ARG A 38 4.23 -3.65 14.71
C ARG A 38 3.48 -3.13 15.94
N LEU A 39 3.66 -1.87 16.31
CA LEU A 39 2.96 -1.21 17.42
C LEU A 39 1.74 -0.42 16.95
N GLY A 40 1.41 -0.46 15.64
CA GLY A 40 0.29 0.25 15.04
C GLY A 40 0.59 1.73 14.78
N LYS A 41 1.85 2.15 14.85
CA LYS A 41 2.23 3.53 14.52
C LYS A 41 2.39 3.66 13.01
N THR A 42 1.70 4.63 12.41
CA THR A 42 1.87 4.99 11.01
C THR A 42 3.34 5.34 10.70
N ILE A 43 3.89 4.64 9.71
CA ILE A 43 5.21 4.90 9.14
C ILE A 43 5.06 5.91 8.01
N THR A 44 4.15 5.66 7.06
CA THR A 44 3.90 6.49 5.88
C THR A 44 2.52 6.21 5.29
N VAL A 45 2.04 7.13 4.44
CA VAL A 45 0.85 6.97 3.60
C VAL A 45 1.24 7.26 2.16
N VAL A 46 1.06 6.29 1.27
CA VAL A 46 1.53 6.38 -0.12
C VAL A 46 0.36 6.21 -1.08
N THR A 47 0.29 7.05 -2.11
CA THR A 47 -0.65 6.88 -3.22
C THR A 47 -0.08 5.87 -4.21
N MET A 48 -0.81 4.79 -4.45
CA MET A 48 -0.41 3.67 -5.31
C MET A 48 -1.47 3.38 -6.36
N ALA A 49 -1.02 2.98 -7.56
CA ALA A 49 -1.89 2.45 -8.59
C ALA A 49 -2.43 1.06 -8.20
N GLU A 50 -3.65 0.73 -8.64
CA GLU A 50 -4.29 -0.56 -8.38
C GLU A 50 -3.41 -1.75 -8.79
N ASN A 51 -2.74 -1.67 -9.95
CA ASN A 51 -1.82 -2.72 -10.42
C ASN A 51 -0.58 -2.96 -9.54
N SER A 52 -0.31 -2.10 -8.57
CA SER A 52 0.81 -2.23 -7.64
C SER A 52 0.39 -2.86 -6.31
N LEU A 53 -0.89 -3.21 -6.20
CA LEU A 53 -1.52 -3.79 -5.01
C LEU A 53 -2.06 -5.19 -5.31
N ARG A 54 -2.13 -5.99 -4.26
CA ARG A 54 -2.85 -7.28 -4.23
C ARG A 54 -3.48 -7.44 -2.86
N PHE A 55 -4.50 -8.28 -2.76
CA PHE A 55 -4.97 -8.70 -1.45
C PHE A 55 -3.86 -9.47 -0.71
N PRO A 56 -3.72 -9.26 0.61
CA PRO A 56 -2.77 -10.00 1.42
C PRO A 56 -3.14 -11.49 1.42
N ALA A 57 -2.13 -12.34 1.21
CA ALA A 57 -2.21 -13.77 1.34
C ALA A 57 -1.98 -14.16 2.81
N HIS A 58 -2.15 -15.44 3.12
CA HIS A 58 -1.91 -15.93 4.48
C HIS A 58 -0.47 -15.70 4.94
N GLU A 59 0.50 -15.79 4.04
CA GLU A 59 1.93 -15.61 4.33
C GLU A 59 2.33 -14.17 4.71
N ASP A 60 1.51 -13.18 4.35
CA ASP A 60 1.80 -11.77 4.65
C ASP A 60 1.24 -11.32 6.01
N ARG A 61 0.46 -12.17 6.68
CA ARG A 61 -0.09 -11.86 8.00
C ARG A 61 0.97 -12.11 9.06
N PRO A 62 1.15 -11.20 10.03
CA PRO A 62 2.04 -11.42 11.17
C PRO A 62 1.59 -12.58 12.07
#